data_AF-A0A5N6K7A6-F1
#
_entry.id   AF-A0A5N6K7A6-F1
#
_cell.length_a   1.000
_cell.length_b   1.000
_cell.length_c   1.000
_cell.angle_alpha   90.00
_cell.angle_beta   90.00
_cell.angle_gamma   90.00
#
_symmetry.space_group_name_H-M   'P 1'
#
loop_
_entity.id
_entity.type
_entity.pdbx_description
1 polymer ?
#
loop_
_entity_poly.entity_id
_entity_poly.type
_entity_poly.pdbx_seq_one_letter_code
_entity_poly.pdbx_strand_id
1 'polypeptide(L)'
;MFPQLRKASALVALTSAASVLARPHLNTRATQASTDLCGDYDNIILNNTPWIVYNMLYNAKLIEGSQCTYYDSVITGSDGTKEVKWNSETDITYVESTNNVPKGYSFVGLTQNLETKLSGIASIPTSYTWTRSNTTAFKGNVCYDFMTNDVKGDSTSASSQELMLWLQYEGGQLPIGWGAGSVATIDNLFGTSWDLYQGKNDDTGITVSSLLPKTQFEGTFKGDLREWLVALAGQGIFTENTYVNVGNAGTEFFYGNAILNATLGLQIDLGTPSISAAVKVAVTPSSSATSTPLASSTPVSLSVSSTTAAESAPAVTTPAYSYSSTALPTSTELPTSTEPPSSSSTHHASTKPHHTTTKSHHVPTPSSVAPTTPTSATTSAATAEPTSSYGDDGEGEGEGEDDECAI
;
A
#
# COMPACT_ATOMS: atom_id res chain seq x y z
N MET A 1 -13.55 82.70 60.36
CA MET A 1 -12.41 83.02 59.48
C MET A 1 -11.26 82.10 59.90
N PHE A 2 -11.17 80.91 59.30
CA PHE A 2 -10.15 79.89 59.59
C PHE A 2 -9.51 79.47 58.25
N PRO A 3 -8.17 79.29 58.17
CA PRO A 3 -7.48 79.07 56.91
C PRO A 3 -7.43 77.58 56.50
N GLN A 4 -7.51 77.35 55.18
CA GLN A 4 -7.30 76.06 54.54
C GLN A 4 -5.80 75.67 54.55
N LEU A 5 -5.51 74.47 55.06
CA LEU A 5 -4.22 73.79 54.88
C LEU A 5 -4.28 72.91 53.62
N ARG A 6 -3.46 73.21 52.61
CA ARG A 6 -3.26 72.35 51.43
C ARG A 6 -2.29 71.22 51.80
N LYS A 7 -2.71 69.96 51.65
CA LYS A 7 -1.82 68.79 51.68
C LYS A 7 -1.51 68.37 50.25
N ALA A 8 -0.23 68.34 49.90
CA ALA A 8 0.29 67.74 48.69
C ALA A 8 0.59 66.26 48.96
N SER A 9 0.09 65.37 48.10
CA SER A 9 0.45 63.95 48.09
C SER A 9 1.28 63.67 46.85
N ALA A 10 2.53 63.25 47.06
CA ALA A 10 3.42 62.76 46.02
C ALA A 10 3.09 61.28 45.72
N LEU A 11 2.87 60.95 44.45
CA LEU A 11 2.64 59.59 43.96
C LEU A 11 3.98 59.03 43.47
N VAL A 12 4.50 58.01 44.15
CA VAL A 12 5.68 57.24 43.73
C VAL A 12 5.20 56.11 42.82
N ALA A 13 5.62 56.13 41.55
CA ALA A 13 5.35 55.06 40.59
C ALA A 13 6.50 54.04 40.65
N LEU A 14 6.19 52.80 41.08
CA LEU A 14 7.09 51.65 40.96
C LEU A 14 6.89 51.03 39.57
N THR A 15 7.93 51.04 38.74
CA THR A 15 7.97 50.32 37.46
C THR A 15 8.50 48.91 37.67
N SER A 16 7.63 47.90 37.57
CA SER A 16 8.02 46.49 37.56
C SER A 16 8.49 46.09 36.16
N ALA A 17 9.79 45.82 36.01
CA ALA A 17 10.35 45.21 34.81
C ALA A 17 10.02 43.71 34.81
N ALA A 18 9.10 43.28 33.94
CA ALA A 18 8.82 41.87 33.71
C ALA A 18 9.86 41.30 32.72
N SER A 19 10.80 40.51 33.22
CA SER A 19 11.70 39.71 32.40
C SER A 19 10.92 38.59 31.73
N VAL A 20 10.64 38.73 30.43
CA VAL A 20 10.06 37.68 29.59
C VAL A 20 11.16 36.65 29.30
N LEU A 21 11.22 35.59 30.09
CA LEU A 21 12.00 34.40 29.76
C LEU A 21 11.32 33.70 28.58
N ALA A 22 11.88 33.87 27.38
CA ALA A 22 11.52 33.08 26.22
C ALA A 22 11.86 31.61 26.52
N ARG A 23 10.83 30.79 26.75
CA ARG A 23 11.00 29.33 26.81
C ARG A 23 11.40 28.86 25.41
N PRO A 24 12.50 28.11 25.24
CA PRO A 24 12.74 27.44 23.98
C PRO A 24 11.58 26.47 23.75
N HIS A 25 10.78 26.73 22.71
CA HIS A 25 9.86 25.74 22.17
C HIS A 25 10.72 24.62 21.57
N LEU A 26 11.06 23.63 22.40
CA LEU A 26 11.51 22.31 21.94
C LEU A 26 10.29 21.65 21.29
N ASN A 27 10.00 22.06 20.05
CA ASN A 27 9.03 21.40 19.20
C ASN A 27 9.72 20.21 18.52
N THR A 28 10.34 19.35 19.33
CA THR A 28 10.87 18.06 18.87
C THR A 28 9.67 17.13 18.76
N ARG A 29 8.86 17.32 17.71
CA ARG A 29 7.82 16.36 17.35
C ARG A 29 8.56 15.06 17.05
N ALA A 30 8.40 14.05 17.91
CA ALA A 30 9.07 12.78 17.73
C ALA A 30 8.73 12.22 16.34
N THR A 31 9.74 12.10 15.48
CA THR A 31 9.63 11.38 14.22
C THR A 31 9.41 9.91 14.54
N GLN A 32 8.37 9.32 13.93
CA GLN A 32 8.05 7.90 14.09
C GLN A 32 9.23 7.07 13.57
N ALA A 33 9.67 6.08 14.36
CA ALA A 33 10.80 5.23 14.02
C ALA A 33 10.48 4.34 12.81
N SER A 34 11.50 4.02 12.02
CA SER A 34 11.40 2.99 10.99
C SER A 34 10.90 1.68 11.61
N THR A 35 10.06 0.95 10.89
CA THR A 35 9.38 -0.25 11.40
C THR A 35 9.35 -1.34 10.33
N ASP A 36 9.72 -2.54 10.73
CA ASP A 36 9.63 -3.75 9.93
C ASP A 36 8.26 -4.40 10.18
N LEU A 37 7.51 -4.66 9.11
CA LEU A 37 6.17 -5.24 9.12
C LEU A 37 6.27 -6.59 8.41
N CYS A 38 6.44 -7.66 9.17
CA CYS A 38 6.74 -9.00 8.62
C CYS A 38 5.64 -10.04 8.94
N GLY A 39 4.70 -9.72 9.83
CA GLY A 39 3.50 -10.50 10.07
C GLY A 39 2.51 -10.37 8.91
N ASP A 40 1.62 -11.35 8.80
CA ASP A 40 0.65 -11.47 7.70
C ASP A 40 -0.22 -10.23 7.51
N TYR A 41 -0.47 -9.48 8.59
CA TYR A 41 -1.29 -8.27 8.59
C TYR A 41 -0.67 -7.13 9.41
N ASP A 42 0.66 -7.11 9.51
CA ASP A 42 1.36 -6.03 10.23
C ASP A 42 1.15 -4.69 9.52
N ASN A 43 0.81 -3.66 10.29
CA ASN A 43 0.61 -2.32 9.75
C ASN A 43 1.04 -1.23 10.73
N ILE A 44 1.20 -0.03 10.21
CA ILE A 44 1.51 1.16 11.00
C ILE A 44 0.80 2.38 10.42
N ILE A 45 -0.03 3.03 11.23
CA ILE A 45 -0.62 4.33 10.90
C ILE A 45 0.43 5.41 11.16
N LEU A 46 0.65 6.27 10.18
CA LEU A 46 1.72 7.25 10.21
C LEU A 46 1.28 8.58 10.83
N ASN A 47 1.92 8.95 11.93
CA ASN A 47 1.54 10.11 12.73
C ASN A 47 1.56 11.42 11.92
N ASN A 48 0.44 12.15 11.93
CA ASN A 48 0.29 13.47 11.28
C ASN A 48 0.45 13.43 9.75
N THR A 49 0.06 12.31 9.17
CA THR A 49 -0.05 12.10 7.72
C THR A 49 -1.38 11.42 7.41
N PRO A 50 -1.83 11.40 6.15
CA PRO A 50 -3.02 10.67 5.76
C PRO A 50 -2.71 9.21 5.41
N TRP A 51 -1.66 8.59 5.99
CA TRP A 51 -1.17 7.29 5.54
C TRP A 51 -1.16 6.18 6.58
N ILE A 52 -1.33 4.96 6.09
CA ILE A 52 -1.00 3.70 6.73
C ILE A 52 0.00 2.96 5.82
N VAL A 53 0.98 2.26 6.40
CA VAL A 53 1.82 1.28 5.68
C VAL A 53 1.40 -0.11 6.14
N TYR A 54 1.13 -1.02 5.20
CA TYR A 54 0.52 -2.31 5.50
C TYR A 54 1.23 -3.44 4.75
N ASN A 55 1.66 -4.45 5.50
CA ASN A 55 2.02 -5.78 5.04
C ASN A 55 0.76 -6.68 4.99
N MET A 56 0.00 -6.66 3.89
CA MET A 56 -1.25 -7.43 3.77
C MET A 56 -1.05 -8.71 2.95
N LEU A 57 -0.82 -9.82 3.63
CA LEU A 57 -0.57 -11.15 3.04
C LEU A 57 -1.83 -12.04 3.07
N TYR A 58 -2.81 -11.69 2.24
CA TYR A 58 -4.06 -12.45 2.15
C TYR A 58 -3.89 -13.91 1.69
N ASN A 59 -2.73 -14.28 1.12
CA ASN A 59 -2.36 -15.65 0.73
C ASN A 59 -1.04 -16.11 1.37
N ALA A 60 -0.75 -15.66 2.60
CA ALA A 60 0.48 -16.01 3.34
C ALA A 60 0.76 -17.52 3.39
N LYS A 61 -0.28 -18.35 3.53
CA LYS A 61 -0.17 -19.82 3.59
C LYS A 61 0.36 -20.45 2.29
N LEU A 62 0.33 -19.73 1.18
CA LEU A 62 0.85 -20.16 -0.12
C LEU A 62 2.28 -19.68 -0.39
N ILE A 63 2.89 -18.96 0.56
CA ILE A 63 4.26 -18.46 0.45
C ILE A 63 5.23 -19.58 0.88
N GLU A 64 6.10 -19.98 -0.03
CA GLU A 64 7.32 -20.73 0.29
C GLU A 64 8.50 -19.76 0.37
N GLY A 65 8.73 -19.22 1.57
CA GLY A 65 9.75 -18.20 1.82
C GLY A 65 9.24 -17.10 2.76
N SER A 66 9.59 -15.84 2.49
CA SER A 66 9.19 -14.70 3.32
C SER A 66 8.80 -13.47 2.49
N GLN A 67 8.02 -12.59 3.11
CA GLN A 67 7.80 -11.25 2.61
C GLN A 67 7.65 -10.29 3.80
N CYS A 68 8.25 -9.11 3.68
CA CYS A 68 8.12 -8.03 4.67
C CYS A 68 7.93 -6.69 3.97
N THR A 69 7.17 -5.81 4.61
CA THR A 69 7.04 -4.40 4.25
C THR A 69 7.78 -3.56 5.30
N TYR A 70 8.46 -2.51 4.88
CA TYR A 70 9.28 -1.70 5.76
C TYR A 70 8.88 -0.24 5.61
N TYR A 71 8.49 0.37 6.71
CA TYR A 71 8.38 1.82 6.79
C TYR A 71 9.75 2.39 7.20
N ASP A 72 10.28 3.33 6.41
CA ASP A 72 11.53 4.04 6.73
C ASP A 72 11.19 5.37 7.43
N SER A 73 10.63 6.32 6.68
CA SER A 73 10.42 7.68 7.17
C SER A 73 9.42 8.47 6.32
N VAL A 74 8.86 9.53 6.91
CA VAL A 74 8.14 10.58 6.18
C VAL A 74 9.11 11.70 5.86
N ILE A 75 9.19 12.07 4.59
CA ILE A 75 9.99 13.18 4.08
C ILE A 75 9.09 14.30 3.56
N THR A 76 9.66 15.48 3.40
CA THR A 76 9.00 16.60 2.72
C THR A 76 9.84 16.95 1.50
N GLY A 77 9.24 16.84 0.31
CA GLY A 77 9.84 17.23 -0.95
C GLY A 77 10.12 18.73 -1.02
N SER A 78 10.91 19.16 -2.01
CA SER A 78 11.29 20.57 -2.19
C SER A 78 10.11 21.50 -2.45
N ASP A 79 8.98 20.97 -2.92
CA ASP A 79 7.73 21.69 -3.15
C ASP A 79 6.81 21.72 -1.92
N GLY A 80 7.26 21.16 -0.78
CA GLY A 80 6.50 21.10 0.46
C GLY A 80 5.54 19.90 0.55
N THR A 81 5.47 19.07 -0.49
CA THR A 81 4.65 17.85 -0.49
C THR A 81 5.27 16.83 0.45
N LYS A 82 4.45 16.23 1.32
CA LYS A 82 4.91 15.13 2.16
C LYS A 82 4.94 13.85 1.32
N GLU A 83 5.90 12.97 1.59
CA GLU A 83 6.01 11.67 0.97
C GLU A 83 6.44 10.64 2.03
N VAL A 84 6.05 9.38 1.87
CA VAL A 84 6.52 8.26 2.69
C VAL A 84 7.55 7.44 1.92
N LYS A 85 8.69 7.19 2.57
CA LYS A 85 9.70 6.22 2.14
C LYS A 85 9.38 4.86 2.74
N TRP A 86 9.29 3.85 1.90
CA TRP A 86 8.98 2.48 2.30
C TRP A 86 9.58 1.47 1.31
N ASN A 87 9.61 0.20 1.68
CA ASN A 87 9.98 -0.87 0.76
C ASN A 87 9.19 -2.15 0.99
N SER A 88 9.11 -2.98 -0.06
CA SER A 88 8.60 -4.36 0.01
C SER A 88 9.73 -5.29 -0.39
N GLU A 89 10.05 -6.25 0.48
CA GLU A 89 11.06 -7.27 0.23
C GLU A 89 10.42 -8.64 0.17
N THR A 90 10.65 -9.35 -0.92
CA THR A 90 10.19 -10.71 -1.13
C THR A 90 11.38 -11.65 -1.23
N ASP A 91 11.26 -12.82 -0.62
CA ASP A 91 12.08 -14.01 -0.85
C ASP A 91 11.09 -15.16 -1.02
N ILE A 92 10.46 -15.25 -2.20
CA ILE A 92 9.34 -16.17 -2.44
C ILE A 92 9.73 -17.15 -3.54
N THR A 93 9.73 -18.44 -3.20
CA THR A 93 10.06 -19.52 -4.13
C THR A 93 9.01 -19.63 -5.23
N TYR A 94 9.46 -19.91 -6.46
CA TYR A 94 8.55 -20.26 -7.54
C TYR A 94 7.93 -21.63 -7.30
N VAL A 95 6.59 -21.66 -7.22
CA VAL A 95 5.80 -22.90 -7.12
C VAL A 95 4.79 -22.91 -8.26
N GLU A 96 4.89 -23.90 -9.15
CA GLU A 96 4.05 -23.99 -10.37
C GLU A 96 2.54 -23.93 -10.05
N SER A 97 2.09 -24.63 -9.01
CA SER A 97 0.66 -24.69 -8.65
C SER A 97 0.08 -23.38 -8.13
N THR A 98 0.92 -22.40 -7.73
CA THR A 98 0.48 -21.10 -7.19
C THR A 98 1.09 -19.92 -7.94
N ASN A 99 1.71 -20.16 -9.12
CA ASN A 99 2.42 -19.13 -9.89
C ASN A 99 1.50 -18.03 -10.48
N ASN A 100 0.18 -18.25 -10.47
CA ASN A 100 -0.86 -17.31 -10.87
C ASN A 100 -1.78 -16.93 -9.69
N VAL A 101 -1.34 -17.16 -8.44
CA VAL A 101 -2.05 -16.72 -7.24
C VAL A 101 -1.21 -15.65 -6.54
N PRO A 102 -1.70 -14.40 -6.42
CA PRO A 102 -0.96 -13.35 -5.72
C PRO A 102 -0.86 -13.69 -4.23
N LYS A 103 0.27 -13.38 -3.61
CA LYS A 103 0.55 -13.75 -2.21
C LYS A 103 0.08 -12.69 -1.22
N GLY A 104 0.01 -11.44 -1.66
CA GLY A 104 -0.40 -10.30 -0.86
C GLY A 104 -0.21 -9.01 -1.62
N TYR A 105 -0.48 -7.91 -0.92
CA TYR A 105 -0.32 -6.54 -1.39
C TYR A 105 0.40 -5.73 -0.31
N SER A 106 1.64 -5.33 -0.58
CA SER A 106 2.34 -4.35 0.27
C SER A 106 1.99 -2.96 -0.22
N PHE A 107 1.49 -2.09 0.66
CA PHE A 107 1.03 -0.79 0.21
C PHE A 107 1.18 0.31 1.25
N VAL A 108 1.11 1.54 0.74
CA VAL A 108 0.75 2.73 1.51
C VAL A 108 -0.69 3.09 1.15
N GLY A 109 -1.54 3.19 2.17
CA GLY A 109 -2.97 3.47 2.02
C GLY A 109 -3.35 4.83 2.56
N LEU A 110 -4.41 5.42 2.03
CA LEU A 110 -5.01 6.64 2.57
C LEU A 110 -5.85 6.33 3.82
N THR A 111 -5.82 7.25 4.78
CA THR A 111 -6.64 7.17 6.02
C THR A 111 -7.53 8.40 6.21
N GLN A 112 -7.47 9.37 5.30
CA GLN A 112 -8.20 10.64 5.40
C GLN A 112 -8.88 10.97 4.08
N ASN A 113 -9.97 11.74 4.17
CA ASN A 113 -10.75 12.24 3.03
C ASN A 113 -11.33 11.15 2.10
N LEU A 114 -11.27 9.89 2.54
CA LEU A 114 -12.03 8.76 1.99
C LEU A 114 -13.52 8.92 2.29
N GLU A 115 -14.30 7.95 1.82
CA GLU A 115 -15.75 7.91 1.96
C GLU A 115 -16.42 9.19 1.45
N THR A 116 -15.81 9.79 0.42
CA THR A 116 -16.25 11.02 -0.22
C THR A 116 -16.62 10.74 -1.67
N LYS A 117 -17.72 11.34 -2.14
CA LYS A 117 -18.14 11.20 -3.54
C LYS A 117 -17.10 11.80 -4.47
N LEU A 118 -16.85 11.16 -5.61
CA LEU A 118 -15.88 11.65 -6.60
C LEU A 118 -16.15 13.12 -7.03
N SER A 119 -17.41 13.53 -7.09
CA SER A 119 -17.83 14.91 -7.36
C SER A 119 -17.43 15.93 -6.28
N GLY A 120 -17.16 15.49 -5.05
CA GLY A 120 -16.68 16.31 -3.93
C GLY A 120 -15.15 16.31 -3.78
N ILE A 121 -14.44 15.55 -4.60
CA ILE A 121 -12.97 15.49 -4.63
C ILE A 121 -12.48 16.48 -5.67
N ALA A 122 -11.63 17.42 -5.25
CA ALA A 122 -11.06 18.42 -6.14
C ALA A 122 -9.87 17.86 -6.95
N SER A 123 -8.98 17.13 -6.27
CA SER A 123 -7.80 16.48 -6.82
C SER A 123 -7.37 15.30 -5.95
N ILE A 124 -6.65 14.35 -6.55
CA ILE A 124 -5.96 13.25 -5.88
C ILE A 124 -4.50 13.26 -6.36
N PRO A 125 -3.71 14.27 -5.99
CA PRO A 125 -2.34 14.38 -6.45
C PRO A 125 -1.50 13.22 -5.93
N THR A 126 -0.64 12.69 -6.79
CA THR A 126 0.32 11.65 -6.41
C THR A 126 1.68 11.86 -7.07
N SER A 127 2.72 11.56 -6.31
CA SER A 127 4.08 11.28 -6.77
C SER A 127 4.43 9.88 -6.30
N TYR A 128 4.89 9.02 -7.20
CA TYR A 128 5.31 7.67 -6.85
C TYR A 128 6.61 7.38 -7.59
N THR A 129 7.70 7.22 -6.84
CA THR A 129 8.98 6.76 -7.39
C THR A 129 9.33 5.42 -6.78
N TRP A 130 9.92 4.55 -7.58
CA TRP A 130 10.36 3.25 -7.12
C TRP A 130 11.57 2.74 -7.88
N THR A 131 12.29 1.83 -7.25
CA THR A 131 13.31 0.99 -7.89
C THR A 131 13.06 -0.44 -7.47
N ARG A 132 13.28 -1.38 -8.38
CA ARG A 132 13.20 -2.82 -8.09
C ARG A 132 14.53 -3.47 -8.41
N SER A 133 15.08 -4.21 -7.45
CA SER A 133 16.22 -5.10 -7.67
C SER A 133 15.80 -6.55 -7.48
N ASN A 134 16.04 -7.38 -8.50
CA ASN A 134 15.69 -8.80 -8.50
C ASN A 134 16.97 -9.65 -8.48
N THR A 135 17.01 -10.68 -7.64
CA THR A 135 18.08 -11.70 -7.64
C THR A 135 17.63 -13.02 -8.26
N THR A 136 16.32 -13.20 -8.44
CA THR A 136 15.71 -14.31 -9.21
C THR A 136 14.69 -13.77 -10.22
N ALA A 137 14.05 -14.66 -10.98
CA ALA A 137 12.84 -14.27 -11.72
C ALA A 137 11.78 -13.75 -10.73
N PHE A 138 11.15 -12.63 -11.09
CA PHE A 138 10.10 -11.98 -10.31
C PHE A 138 8.81 -11.92 -11.12
N LYS A 139 7.67 -12.06 -10.42
CA LYS A 139 6.34 -11.82 -10.98
C LYS A 139 5.52 -11.00 -10.01
N GLY A 140 4.99 -9.89 -10.50
CA GLY A 140 4.23 -8.94 -9.71
C GLY A 140 3.99 -7.63 -10.46
N ASN A 141 3.41 -6.66 -9.79
CA ASN A 141 3.06 -5.35 -10.34
C ASN A 141 3.50 -4.19 -9.40
N VAL A 142 3.39 -2.96 -9.89
CA VAL A 142 3.31 -1.73 -9.11
C VAL A 142 2.01 -1.07 -9.53
N CYS A 143 1.11 -0.80 -8.60
CA CYS A 143 -0.22 -0.31 -8.93
C CYS A 143 -0.78 0.64 -7.88
N TYR A 144 -1.81 1.38 -8.30
CA TYR A 144 -2.81 1.91 -7.39
C TYR A 144 -4.00 0.96 -7.35
N ASP A 145 -4.65 0.91 -6.19
CA ASP A 145 -5.82 0.08 -5.94
C ASP A 145 -6.84 0.87 -5.10
N PHE A 146 -8.02 1.09 -5.67
CA PHE A 146 -9.07 1.95 -5.13
C PHE A 146 -10.39 1.20 -5.08
N MET A 147 -11.14 1.36 -4.00
CA MET A 147 -12.48 0.80 -3.86
C MET A 147 -13.52 1.91 -3.96
N THR A 148 -14.57 1.67 -4.76
CA THR A 148 -15.70 2.59 -4.89
C THR A 148 -17.04 1.89 -4.71
N ASN A 149 -18.01 2.59 -4.13
CA ASN A 149 -19.37 2.10 -3.96
C ASN A 149 -20.36 3.26 -3.82
N ASP A 150 -21.63 3.07 -4.18
CA ASP A 150 -22.68 4.07 -3.96
C ASP A 150 -23.09 4.19 -2.48
N VAL A 151 -22.68 3.22 -1.64
CA VAL A 151 -22.79 3.24 -0.19
C VAL A 151 -21.47 3.72 0.42
N LYS A 152 -21.56 4.74 1.26
CA LYS A 152 -20.42 5.29 2.03
C LYS A 152 -19.81 4.20 2.92
N GLY A 153 -18.49 4.00 2.83
CA GLY A 153 -17.75 3.05 3.65
C GLY A 153 -17.86 1.59 3.21
N ASP A 154 -18.65 1.25 2.19
CA ASP A 154 -18.71 -0.12 1.67
C ASP A 154 -17.55 -0.37 0.69
N SER A 155 -16.61 -1.21 1.09
CA SER A 155 -15.48 -1.65 0.27
C SER A 155 -15.43 -3.17 0.10
N THR A 156 -16.39 -3.93 0.65
CA THR A 156 -16.29 -5.40 0.75
C THR A 156 -17.46 -6.13 0.11
N SER A 157 -18.59 -5.47 -0.12
CA SER A 157 -19.73 -6.12 -0.76
C SER A 157 -19.49 -6.34 -2.26
N ALA A 158 -20.15 -7.34 -2.84
CA ALA A 158 -20.13 -7.60 -4.28
C ALA A 158 -20.73 -6.46 -5.15
N SER A 159 -21.30 -5.42 -4.53
CA SER A 159 -21.73 -4.21 -5.23
C SER A 159 -20.62 -3.18 -5.39
N SER A 160 -19.51 -3.34 -4.68
CA SER A 160 -18.32 -2.50 -4.80
C SER A 160 -17.62 -2.73 -6.15
N GLN A 161 -16.89 -1.72 -6.58
CA GLN A 161 -15.95 -1.78 -7.69
C GLN A 161 -14.53 -1.64 -7.15
N GLU A 162 -13.68 -2.61 -7.47
CA GLU A 162 -12.23 -2.53 -7.27
C GLU A 162 -11.61 -1.97 -8.54
N LEU A 163 -10.81 -0.92 -8.40
CA LEU A 163 -10.22 -0.18 -9.51
C LEU A 163 -8.71 -0.27 -9.38
N MET A 164 -8.06 -0.87 -10.38
CA MET A 164 -6.61 -0.97 -10.39
C MET A 164 -5.98 -0.15 -11.52
N LEU A 165 -4.97 0.65 -11.20
CA LEU A 165 -4.13 1.34 -12.19
C LEU A 165 -2.72 0.75 -12.13
N TRP A 166 -2.38 -0.12 -13.08
CA TRP A 166 -1.08 -0.79 -13.08
C TRP A 166 -0.02 0.08 -13.74
N LEU A 167 0.99 0.51 -12.99
CA LEU A 167 2.06 1.35 -13.54
C LEU A 167 3.12 0.49 -14.24
N GLN A 168 3.47 -0.63 -13.61
CA GLN A 168 4.47 -1.57 -14.08
C GLN A 168 4.04 -2.99 -13.70
N TYR A 169 4.37 -3.98 -14.52
CA TYR A 169 4.14 -5.40 -14.25
C TYR A 169 5.19 -6.28 -14.95
N GLU A 170 5.60 -7.35 -14.27
CA GLU A 170 6.70 -8.23 -14.67
C GLU A 170 6.29 -9.70 -14.57
N GLY A 171 7.05 -10.59 -15.22
CA GLY A 171 6.86 -12.05 -15.10
C GLY A 171 5.57 -12.59 -15.74
N GLY A 172 5.00 -11.86 -16.70
CA GLY A 172 3.76 -12.26 -17.38
C GLY A 172 2.53 -12.18 -16.47
N GLN A 173 2.53 -11.27 -15.49
CA GLN A 173 1.40 -11.02 -14.61
C GLN A 173 0.21 -10.42 -15.38
N LEU A 174 -1.00 -10.90 -15.09
CA LEU A 174 -2.23 -10.58 -15.82
C LEU A 174 -3.33 -10.12 -14.85
N PRO A 175 -4.13 -9.12 -15.22
CA PRO A 175 -5.26 -8.66 -14.40
C PRO A 175 -6.42 -9.66 -14.43
N ILE A 176 -7.32 -9.52 -13.46
CA ILE A 176 -8.65 -10.16 -13.53
C ILE A 176 -9.35 -9.69 -14.81
N GLY A 177 -10.00 -10.62 -15.51
CA GLY A 177 -10.67 -10.35 -16.78
C GLY A 177 -9.78 -10.44 -18.03
N TRP A 178 -8.47 -10.65 -17.89
CA TRP A 178 -7.55 -10.75 -19.04
C TRP A 178 -8.03 -11.71 -20.14
N GLY A 179 -8.52 -12.89 -19.77
CA GLY A 179 -8.97 -13.91 -20.71
C GLY A 179 -10.18 -13.50 -21.57
N ALA A 180 -10.96 -12.51 -21.14
CA ALA A 180 -12.07 -11.95 -21.92
C ALA A 180 -11.60 -10.88 -22.94
N GLY A 181 -10.34 -10.46 -22.85
CA GLY A 181 -9.79 -9.35 -23.62
C GLY A 181 -10.15 -7.98 -23.04
N SER A 182 -9.53 -6.94 -23.59
CA SER A 182 -9.81 -5.58 -23.17
C SER A 182 -11.21 -5.14 -23.62
N VAL A 183 -11.94 -4.49 -22.72
CA VAL A 183 -13.30 -4.01 -22.94
C VAL A 183 -13.35 -2.56 -23.46
N ALA A 184 -12.28 -1.79 -23.26
CA ALA A 184 -12.14 -0.42 -23.75
C ALA A 184 -10.67 0.01 -23.77
N THR A 185 -10.34 1.01 -24.59
CA THR A 185 -9.06 1.72 -24.52
C THR A 185 -9.31 3.17 -24.11
N ILE A 186 -8.53 3.67 -23.15
CA ILE A 186 -8.52 5.06 -22.72
C ILE A 186 -7.23 5.71 -23.21
N ASP A 187 -7.34 6.61 -24.18
CA ASP A 187 -6.19 7.27 -24.79
C ASP A 187 -5.81 8.57 -24.05
N ASN A 188 -4.51 8.87 -24.06
CA ASN A 188 -3.92 10.12 -23.56
C ASN A 188 -4.13 10.38 -22.05
N LEU A 189 -4.28 9.33 -21.25
CA LEU A 189 -4.30 9.43 -19.78
C LEU A 189 -2.86 9.28 -19.26
N PHE A 190 -2.37 10.28 -18.51
CA PHE A 190 -0.99 10.31 -17.99
C PHE A 190 0.11 10.10 -19.04
N GLY A 191 -0.11 10.60 -20.27
CA GLY A 191 0.87 10.53 -21.34
C GLY A 191 0.97 9.17 -22.06
N THR A 192 0.05 8.24 -21.80
CA THR A 192 -0.03 6.95 -22.49
C THR A 192 -1.49 6.55 -22.77
N SER A 193 -1.67 5.42 -23.47
CA SER A 193 -2.97 4.78 -23.64
C SER A 193 -3.06 3.57 -22.72
N TRP A 194 -4.28 3.27 -22.28
CA TRP A 194 -4.55 2.21 -21.31
C TRP A 194 -5.63 1.29 -21.83
N ASP A 195 -5.40 -0.01 -21.73
CA ASP A 195 -6.39 -1.03 -22.01
C ASP A 195 -7.10 -1.42 -20.71
N LEU A 196 -8.43 -1.31 -20.71
CA LEU A 196 -9.29 -1.66 -19.58
C LEU A 196 -9.66 -3.14 -19.65
N TYR A 197 -9.46 -3.85 -18.56
CA TYR A 197 -9.89 -5.22 -18.35
C TYR A 197 -10.90 -5.26 -17.21
N GLN A 198 -11.91 -6.13 -17.33
CA GLN A 198 -12.93 -6.31 -16.31
C GLN A 198 -13.23 -7.78 -16.08
N GLY A 199 -13.37 -8.15 -14.82
CA GLY A 199 -13.85 -9.47 -14.41
C GLY A 199 -14.31 -9.44 -12.96
N LYS A 200 -14.87 -10.55 -12.48
CA LYS A 200 -15.20 -10.70 -11.06
C LYS A 200 -14.07 -11.39 -10.33
N ASN A 201 -13.78 -10.92 -9.13
CA ASN A 201 -13.02 -11.70 -8.18
C ASN A 201 -13.92 -12.85 -7.69
N ASP A 202 -13.47 -14.09 -7.85
CA ASP A 202 -14.29 -15.28 -7.56
C ASP A 202 -14.57 -15.44 -6.06
N ASP A 203 -13.70 -14.93 -5.19
CA ASP A 203 -13.84 -15.07 -3.74
C ASP A 203 -14.84 -14.07 -3.16
N THR A 204 -14.82 -12.82 -3.64
CA THR A 204 -15.64 -11.72 -3.09
C THR A 204 -16.86 -11.39 -3.95
N GLY A 205 -16.86 -11.79 -5.22
CA GLY A 205 -17.86 -11.40 -6.21
C GLY A 205 -17.77 -9.93 -6.68
N ILE A 206 -16.79 -9.17 -6.15
CA ILE A 206 -16.51 -7.78 -6.53
C ILE A 206 -16.07 -7.72 -7.99
N THR A 207 -16.54 -6.71 -8.72
CA THR A 207 -16.06 -6.46 -10.07
C THR A 207 -14.76 -5.66 -10.00
N VAL A 208 -13.72 -6.20 -10.64
CA VAL A 208 -12.39 -5.60 -10.71
C VAL A 208 -12.20 -5.00 -12.09
N SER A 209 -11.85 -3.71 -12.13
CA SER A 209 -11.57 -2.92 -13.32
C SER A 209 -10.11 -2.50 -13.34
N SER A 210 -9.28 -3.14 -14.16
CA SER A 210 -7.84 -2.87 -14.21
C SER A 210 -7.46 -2.14 -15.50
N LEU A 211 -6.80 -0.99 -15.39
CA LEU A 211 -6.14 -0.31 -16.50
C LEU A 211 -4.68 -0.76 -16.58
N LEU A 212 -4.32 -1.34 -17.73
CA LEU A 212 -2.94 -1.68 -18.08
C LEU A 212 -2.42 -0.71 -19.15
N PRO A 213 -1.23 -0.12 -18.97
CA PRO A 213 -0.69 0.86 -19.89
C PRO A 213 -0.08 0.15 -21.10
N LYS A 214 -0.25 0.72 -22.28
CA LYS A 214 0.44 0.27 -23.50
C LYS A 214 1.96 0.48 -23.42
N THR A 215 2.38 1.48 -22.66
CA THR A 215 3.76 1.76 -22.30
C THR A 215 3.87 1.82 -20.79
N GLN A 216 4.51 0.83 -20.18
CA GLN A 216 4.71 0.79 -18.72
C GLN A 216 5.58 1.95 -18.23
N PHE A 217 5.40 2.34 -16.97
CA PHE A 217 6.22 3.34 -16.30
C PHE A 217 7.47 2.68 -15.72
N GLU A 218 8.60 3.37 -15.82
CA GLU A 218 9.90 2.90 -15.34
C GLU A 218 10.34 3.71 -14.11
N GLY A 219 9.87 3.28 -12.94
CA GLY A 219 10.37 3.79 -11.65
C GLY A 219 9.87 5.18 -11.23
N THR A 220 8.98 5.82 -12.01
CA THR A 220 8.39 7.10 -11.65
C THR A 220 7.01 7.30 -12.26
N PHE A 221 6.11 7.87 -11.48
CA PHE A 221 4.77 8.30 -11.88
C PHE A 221 4.41 9.57 -11.11
N LYS A 222 3.80 10.54 -11.80
CA LYS A 222 3.24 11.75 -11.19
C LYS A 222 1.98 12.13 -11.94
N GLY A 223 0.92 12.45 -11.21
CA GLY A 223 -0.35 12.83 -11.81
C GLY A 223 -1.41 13.14 -10.77
N ASP A 224 -2.63 13.39 -11.26
CA ASP A 224 -3.83 13.49 -10.44
C ASP A 224 -4.70 12.25 -10.71
N LEU A 225 -4.82 11.36 -9.73
CA LEU A 225 -5.59 10.12 -9.86
C LEU A 225 -7.10 10.38 -10.05
N ARG A 226 -7.59 11.60 -9.76
CA ARG A 226 -8.95 11.99 -10.11
C ARG A 226 -9.20 11.89 -11.62
N GLU A 227 -8.21 12.20 -12.45
CA GLU A 227 -8.33 12.08 -13.92
C GLU A 227 -8.65 10.64 -14.34
N TRP A 228 -7.99 9.67 -13.70
CA TRP A 228 -8.24 8.25 -13.91
C TRP A 228 -9.65 7.83 -13.45
N LEU A 229 -10.04 8.23 -12.24
CA LEU A 229 -11.37 7.90 -11.71
C LEU A 229 -12.50 8.50 -12.58
N VAL A 230 -12.34 9.74 -13.04
CA VAL A 230 -13.29 10.38 -13.96
C VAL A 230 -13.30 9.68 -15.32
N ALA A 231 -12.15 9.23 -15.83
CA ALA A 231 -12.11 8.48 -17.08
C ALA A 231 -12.87 7.15 -16.99
N LEU A 232 -12.78 6.44 -15.85
CA LEU A 232 -13.56 5.23 -15.59
C LEU A 232 -15.06 5.52 -15.41
N ALA A 233 -15.42 6.60 -14.71
CA ALA A 233 -16.80 7.06 -14.63
C ALA A 233 -17.36 7.39 -16.04
N GLY A 234 -16.53 7.96 -16.92
CA GLY A 234 -16.85 8.21 -18.32
C GLY A 234 -17.05 6.95 -19.17
N GLN A 235 -16.46 5.81 -18.77
CA GLN A 235 -16.77 4.49 -19.35
C GLN A 235 -18.06 3.87 -18.78
N GLY A 236 -18.68 4.50 -17.79
CA GLY A 236 -19.87 3.97 -17.12
C GLY A 236 -19.58 2.85 -16.12
N ILE A 237 -18.33 2.72 -15.62
CA ILE A 237 -18.00 1.75 -14.55
C ILE A 237 -18.71 2.12 -13.25
N PHE A 238 -18.78 3.40 -12.96
CA PHE A 238 -19.48 4.01 -11.83
C PHE A 238 -19.84 5.46 -12.18
N THR A 239 -20.36 6.24 -11.24
CA THR A 239 -20.73 7.65 -11.50
C THR A 239 -19.92 8.61 -10.64
N GLU A 240 -19.84 9.90 -10.99
CA GLU A 240 -19.21 10.89 -10.10
C GLU A 240 -19.94 11.07 -8.74
N ASN A 241 -21.13 10.48 -8.57
CA ASN A 241 -21.85 10.44 -7.29
C ASN A 241 -21.49 9.24 -6.41
N THR A 242 -20.66 8.32 -6.90
CA THR A 242 -20.16 7.14 -6.17
C THR A 242 -19.06 7.57 -5.20
N TYR A 243 -19.01 6.95 -4.02
CA TYR A 243 -18.00 7.18 -2.99
C TYR A 243 -16.68 6.50 -3.33
N VAL A 244 -15.57 7.18 -3.04
CA VAL A 244 -14.22 6.60 -2.99
C VAL A 244 -13.97 6.16 -1.56
N ASN A 245 -14.03 4.86 -1.29
CA ASN A 245 -13.98 4.29 0.06
C ASN A 245 -12.57 3.84 0.46
N VAL A 246 -11.73 3.43 -0.50
CA VAL A 246 -10.33 3.04 -0.27
C VAL A 246 -9.45 3.63 -1.36
N GLY A 247 -8.20 3.95 -1.02
CA GLY A 247 -7.20 4.38 -1.99
C GLY A 247 -5.78 4.02 -1.53
N ASN A 248 -5.18 3.07 -2.22
CA ASN A 248 -3.89 2.48 -1.89
C ASN A 248 -2.92 2.58 -3.08
N ALA A 249 -1.61 2.58 -2.80
CA ALA A 249 -0.57 2.41 -3.81
C ALA A 249 0.50 1.44 -3.30
N GLY A 250 0.87 0.47 -4.12
CA GLY A 250 1.66 -0.66 -3.64
C GLY A 250 2.16 -1.60 -4.73
N THR A 251 2.42 -2.83 -4.32
CA THR A 251 2.89 -3.94 -5.17
C THR A 251 2.23 -5.25 -4.75
N GLU A 252 1.66 -5.95 -5.72
CA GLU A 252 1.31 -7.36 -5.56
C GLU A 252 2.44 -8.23 -6.10
N PHE A 253 2.71 -9.33 -5.41
CA PHE A 253 3.81 -10.24 -5.70
C PHE A 253 3.34 -11.69 -5.69
N PHE A 254 3.91 -12.49 -6.59
CA PHE A 254 3.54 -13.89 -6.81
C PHE A 254 4.68 -14.82 -6.39
N TYR A 255 5.88 -14.49 -6.83
CA TYR A 255 7.14 -15.14 -6.50
C TYR A 255 8.32 -14.22 -6.86
N GLY A 256 9.50 -14.57 -6.35
CA GLY A 256 10.78 -13.96 -6.67
C GLY A 256 11.44 -13.30 -5.47
N ASN A 257 12.75 -13.16 -5.59
CA ASN A 257 13.60 -12.51 -4.60
C ASN A 257 13.85 -11.09 -5.08
N ALA A 258 13.06 -10.16 -4.56
CA ALA A 258 12.99 -8.79 -5.03
C ALA A 258 12.91 -7.80 -3.88
N ILE A 259 13.52 -6.63 -4.08
CA ILE A 259 13.38 -5.48 -3.19
C ILE A 259 12.82 -4.33 -4.02
N LEU A 260 11.61 -3.88 -3.69
CA LEU A 260 11.02 -2.65 -4.20
C LEU A 260 11.28 -1.54 -3.18
N ASN A 261 12.16 -0.59 -3.49
CA ASN A 261 12.30 0.64 -2.71
C ASN A 261 11.41 1.73 -3.31
N ALA A 262 10.59 2.37 -2.48
CA ALA A 262 9.55 3.28 -2.92
C ALA A 262 9.53 4.59 -2.13
N THR A 263 9.07 5.65 -2.79
CA THR A 263 8.70 6.92 -2.17
C THR A 263 7.39 7.40 -2.77
N LEU A 264 6.39 7.59 -1.91
CA LEU A 264 5.01 7.92 -2.32
C LEU A 264 4.51 9.18 -1.63
N GLY A 265 4.08 10.17 -2.42
CA GLY A 265 3.10 11.18 -2.04
C GLY A 265 1.74 10.79 -2.59
N LEU A 266 0.72 10.78 -1.73
CA LEU A 266 -0.67 10.53 -2.13
C LEU A 266 -1.61 11.22 -1.14
N GLN A 267 -2.58 12.00 -1.63
CA GLN A 267 -3.61 12.58 -0.78
C GLN A 267 -4.89 12.83 -1.60
N ILE A 268 -6.02 12.92 -0.91
CA ILE A 268 -7.27 13.39 -1.50
C ILE A 268 -7.49 14.82 -1.02
N ASP A 269 -7.59 15.76 -1.95
CA ASP A 269 -7.94 17.14 -1.67
C ASP A 269 -9.43 17.35 -1.94
N LEU A 270 -10.16 17.76 -0.92
CA LEU A 270 -11.59 18.01 -1.00
C LEU A 270 -11.87 19.39 -1.59
N GLY A 271 -12.99 19.51 -2.31
CA GLY A 271 -13.48 20.79 -2.80
C GLY A 271 -14.10 20.71 -4.19
N THR A 272 -14.29 21.87 -4.80
CA THR A 272 -14.72 21.94 -6.19
C THR A 272 -13.55 21.54 -7.09
N PRO A 273 -13.75 20.59 -8.03
CA PRO A 273 -12.73 20.25 -9.01
C PRO A 273 -12.16 21.50 -9.66
N SER A 274 -10.84 21.66 -9.56
CA SER A 274 -10.19 22.63 -10.44
C SER A 274 -10.43 22.14 -11.87
N ILE A 275 -10.95 23.01 -12.73
CA ILE A 275 -11.09 22.69 -14.15
C ILE A 275 -9.67 22.70 -14.74
N SER A 276 -8.85 21.72 -14.37
CA SER A 276 -7.62 21.42 -15.09
C SER A 276 -8.07 21.03 -16.48
N ALA A 277 -7.57 21.74 -17.49
CA ALA A 277 -8.07 21.72 -18.86
C ALA A 277 -8.40 20.29 -19.26
N ALA A 278 -9.70 19.97 -19.34
CA ALA A 278 -10.17 18.63 -19.60
C ALA A 278 -9.40 18.10 -20.80
N VAL A 279 -8.49 17.15 -20.54
CA VAL A 279 -8.04 16.25 -21.59
C VAL A 279 -9.34 15.71 -22.14
N LYS A 280 -9.67 16.07 -23.39
CA LYS A 280 -10.75 15.40 -24.11
C LYS A 280 -10.28 13.96 -24.22
N VAL A 281 -10.59 13.16 -23.21
CA VAL A 281 -10.37 11.72 -23.20
C VAL A 281 -11.24 11.22 -24.34
N ALA A 282 -10.60 10.96 -25.48
CA ALA A 282 -11.26 10.37 -26.62
C ALA A 282 -11.56 8.93 -26.23
N VAL A 283 -12.79 8.70 -25.77
CA VAL A 283 -13.28 7.36 -25.50
C VAL A 283 -13.62 6.73 -26.84
N THR A 284 -12.80 5.78 -27.27
CA THR A 284 -13.13 4.94 -28.42
C THR A 284 -13.63 3.61 -27.89
N PRO A 285 -14.96 3.36 -27.88
CA PRO A 285 -15.46 2.04 -27.52
C PRO A 285 -14.89 1.01 -28.52
N SER A 286 -14.29 -0.05 -27.98
CA SER A 286 -13.78 -1.15 -28.79
C SER A 286 -14.97 -1.89 -29.41
N SER A 287 -15.23 -1.67 -30.70
CA SER A 287 -16.33 -2.32 -31.40
C SER A 287 -16.05 -3.81 -31.55
N SER A 288 -16.69 -4.62 -30.71
CA SER A 288 -16.73 -6.08 -30.87
C SER A 288 -17.52 -6.45 -32.13
N ALA A 289 -16.99 -7.41 -32.89
CA ALA A 289 -17.45 -7.82 -34.20
C ALA A 289 -18.97 -8.11 -34.25
N THR A 290 -19.71 -7.30 -35.03
CA THR A 290 -21.09 -7.62 -35.42
C THR A 290 -21.05 -8.42 -36.72
N SER A 291 -21.37 -9.71 -36.62
CA SER A 291 -21.60 -10.59 -37.77
C SER A 291 -22.79 -10.09 -38.59
N THR A 292 -22.54 -9.65 -39.82
CA THR A 292 -23.58 -9.29 -40.79
C THR A 292 -24.12 -10.57 -41.47
N PRO A 293 -25.43 -10.74 -41.64
CA PRO A 293 -25.98 -11.88 -42.38
C PRO A 293 -25.85 -11.62 -43.88
N LEU A 294 -25.22 -12.56 -44.60
CA LEU A 294 -25.05 -12.50 -46.05
C LEU A 294 -26.40 -12.77 -46.73
N ALA A 295 -26.88 -11.80 -47.51
CA ALA A 295 -28.06 -11.93 -48.33
C ALA A 295 -27.80 -12.85 -49.55
N SER A 296 -28.75 -13.75 -49.78
CA SER A 296 -28.85 -14.70 -50.87
C SER A 296 -28.89 -14.01 -52.24
N SER A 297 -28.03 -14.46 -53.17
CA SER A 297 -28.28 -14.32 -54.61
C SER A 297 -27.83 -15.60 -55.36
N THR A 298 -28.70 -15.98 -56.29
CA THR A 298 -28.76 -17.19 -57.13
C THR A 298 -27.68 -17.28 -58.21
N PRO A 299 -27.54 -18.44 -58.90
CA PRO A 299 -26.24 -18.98 -59.31
C PRO A 299 -25.82 -18.57 -60.72
N VAL A 300 -24.50 -18.47 -60.92
CA VAL A 300 -23.88 -18.56 -62.24
C VAL A 300 -22.98 -19.79 -62.24
N SER A 301 -23.34 -20.75 -63.08
CA SER A 301 -22.52 -21.89 -63.44
C SER A 301 -21.33 -21.43 -64.27
N LEU A 302 -20.13 -21.88 -63.94
CA LEU A 302 -19.10 -22.24 -64.92
C LEU A 302 -18.06 -23.14 -64.27
N SER A 303 -17.67 -24.13 -65.06
CA SER A 303 -16.92 -25.33 -64.75
C SER A 303 -15.41 -25.14 -64.91
N VAL A 304 -14.66 -25.99 -64.19
CA VAL A 304 -13.41 -26.69 -64.58
C VAL A 304 -12.16 -26.43 -63.71
N SER A 305 -11.62 -27.58 -63.30
CA SER A 305 -10.23 -27.95 -62.93
C SER A 305 -9.73 -27.75 -61.50
N SER A 306 -9.75 -28.91 -60.83
CA SER A 306 -8.87 -29.41 -59.79
C SER A 306 -7.39 -29.05 -59.95
N THR A 307 -6.77 -28.61 -58.85
CA THR A 307 -5.48 -29.14 -58.38
C THR A 307 -5.40 -29.01 -56.87
N THR A 308 -5.10 -30.14 -56.25
CA THR A 308 -4.83 -30.40 -54.84
C THR A 308 -3.50 -29.79 -54.37
N ALA A 309 -3.51 -29.11 -53.22
CA ALA A 309 -2.41 -29.12 -52.26
C ALA A 309 -2.95 -28.63 -50.91
N ALA A 310 -3.17 -29.58 -50.01
CA ALA A 310 -3.49 -29.33 -48.62
C ALA A 310 -2.16 -29.11 -47.87
N GLU A 311 -2.01 -27.96 -47.22
CA GLU A 311 -1.01 -27.75 -46.19
C GLU A 311 -1.73 -27.30 -44.93
N SER A 312 -1.92 -28.28 -44.04
CA SER A 312 -2.57 -28.17 -42.74
C SER A 312 -1.63 -27.51 -41.73
N ALA A 313 -1.98 -26.30 -41.31
CA ALA A 313 -1.41 -25.67 -40.11
C ALA A 313 -2.14 -26.20 -38.85
N PRO A 314 -1.43 -26.48 -37.74
CA PRO A 314 -2.06 -26.98 -36.54
C PRO A 314 -2.83 -25.87 -35.81
N ALA A 315 -4.07 -26.19 -35.44
CA ALA A 315 -4.86 -25.39 -34.52
C ALA A 315 -4.17 -25.36 -33.15
N VAL A 316 -3.84 -24.16 -32.68
CA VAL A 316 -3.44 -23.91 -31.29
C VAL A 316 -4.71 -23.92 -30.45
N THR A 317 -4.96 -25.05 -29.79
CA THR A 317 -5.95 -25.15 -28.71
C THR A 317 -5.42 -24.44 -27.48
N THR A 318 -6.03 -23.30 -27.14
CA THR A 318 -5.90 -22.67 -25.82
C THR A 318 -6.68 -23.49 -24.80
N PRO A 319 -6.08 -23.92 -23.67
CA PRO A 319 -6.83 -24.54 -22.59
C PRO A 319 -7.66 -23.48 -21.86
N ALA A 320 -8.97 -23.65 -21.84
CA ALA A 320 -9.83 -23.00 -20.86
C ALA A 320 -9.52 -23.62 -19.49
N TYR A 321 -8.82 -22.89 -18.63
CA TYR A 321 -8.64 -23.29 -17.24
C TYR A 321 -9.92 -22.95 -16.46
N SER A 322 -10.72 -23.97 -16.20
CA SER A 322 -11.80 -23.92 -15.24
C SER A 322 -11.21 -24.08 -13.83
N TYR A 323 -11.31 -23.04 -13.01
CA TYR A 323 -10.96 -23.09 -11.60
C TYR A 323 -11.89 -24.09 -10.88
N SER A 324 -11.35 -25.20 -10.40
CA SER A 324 -12.03 -26.05 -9.42
C SER A 324 -11.55 -25.65 -8.04
N SER A 325 -12.37 -24.84 -7.36
CA SER A 325 -12.20 -24.54 -5.94
C SER A 325 -12.64 -25.75 -5.11
N THR A 326 -11.68 -26.41 -4.48
CA THR A 326 -11.94 -27.37 -3.40
C THR A 326 -12.33 -26.59 -2.15
N ALA A 327 -13.61 -26.66 -1.79
CA ALA A 327 -14.15 -26.12 -0.54
C ALA A 327 -13.41 -26.71 0.67
N LEU A 328 -12.91 -25.85 1.56
CA LEU A 328 -12.46 -26.23 2.90
C LEU A 328 -13.70 -26.50 3.80
N PRO A 329 -13.63 -27.47 4.72
CA PRO A 329 -14.77 -27.86 5.53
C PRO A 329 -15.04 -26.88 6.68
N THR A 330 -16.32 -26.56 6.84
CA THR A 330 -16.92 -25.87 7.98
C THR A 330 -16.77 -26.74 9.24
N SER A 331 -16.11 -26.23 10.29
CA SER A 331 -16.06 -26.87 11.60
C SER A 331 -17.13 -26.28 12.50
N THR A 332 -18.12 -27.11 12.85
CA THR A 332 -19.17 -26.83 13.81
C THR A 332 -18.90 -27.65 15.08
N GLU A 333 -19.20 -27.02 16.22
CA GLU A 333 -19.47 -27.58 17.55
C GLU A 333 -18.32 -27.98 18.50
N LEU A 334 -18.31 -27.24 19.60
CA LEU A 334 -17.76 -27.55 20.92
C LEU A 334 -18.54 -28.70 21.59
N PRO A 335 -17.89 -29.49 22.45
CA PRO A 335 -18.62 -29.96 23.64
C PRO A 335 -17.86 -29.75 24.96
N THR A 336 -18.69 -29.58 25.98
CA THR A 336 -18.43 -29.30 27.40
C THR A 336 -18.05 -30.55 28.20
N SER A 337 -17.37 -30.34 29.35
CA SER A 337 -17.22 -31.24 30.53
C SER A 337 -16.16 -32.35 30.37
N THR A 338 -15.24 -32.67 31.31
CA THR A 338 -15.34 -32.83 32.78
C THR A 338 -13.92 -32.92 33.39
N GLU A 339 -13.72 -32.48 34.66
CA GLU A 339 -12.60 -32.84 35.57
C GLU A 339 -12.68 -34.34 36.01
N PRO A 340 -11.77 -34.94 36.84
CA PRO A 340 -10.35 -34.73 37.25
C PRO A 340 -9.54 -36.07 37.07
N PRO A 341 -8.43 -36.49 37.78
CA PRO A 341 -7.66 -35.91 38.89
C PRO A 341 -6.11 -36.01 38.79
N SER A 342 -5.49 -35.58 39.89
CA SER A 342 -4.07 -35.56 40.24
C SER A 342 -3.31 -36.89 40.07
N SER A 343 -2.02 -36.81 39.73
CA SER A 343 -0.95 -37.55 40.42
C SER A 343 0.45 -37.09 40.00
N SER A 344 1.37 -37.39 40.90
CA SER A 344 2.75 -36.99 41.14
C SER A 344 3.85 -37.40 40.15
N SER A 345 4.87 -36.54 40.08
CA SER A 345 6.32 -36.79 40.02
C SER A 345 6.93 -37.66 38.91
N THR A 346 7.93 -37.15 38.19
CA THR A 346 9.36 -37.39 38.49
C THR A 346 10.29 -36.65 37.53
N HIS A 347 11.47 -36.33 38.05
CA HIS A 347 12.62 -35.71 37.40
C HIS A 347 13.08 -36.43 36.12
N HIS A 348 13.51 -35.67 35.10
CA HIS A 348 14.71 -36.02 34.34
C HIS A 348 15.36 -34.76 33.73
N ALA A 349 16.53 -34.42 34.24
CA ALA A 349 17.44 -33.46 33.66
C ALA A 349 18.04 -34.05 32.38
N SER A 350 17.91 -33.36 31.25
CA SER A 350 18.57 -33.70 30.00
C SER A 350 19.67 -32.67 29.71
N THR A 351 20.90 -33.17 29.67
CA THR A 351 22.14 -32.47 29.36
C THR A 351 22.21 -32.11 27.87
N LYS A 352 22.48 -30.84 27.56
CA LYS A 352 22.88 -30.36 26.22
C LYS A 352 24.40 -30.49 26.05
N PRO A 353 24.92 -31.00 24.93
CA PRO A 353 26.33 -30.84 24.59
C PRO A 353 26.57 -29.49 23.89
N HIS A 354 27.60 -28.79 24.37
CA HIS A 354 28.23 -27.64 23.73
C HIS A 354 28.97 -28.11 22.46
N HIS A 355 28.64 -27.52 21.30
CA HIS A 355 29.49 -27.53 20.12
C HIS A 355 30.15 -26.16 19.97
N THR A 356 31.46 -26.11 20.21
CA THR A 356 32.32 -24.94 19.98
C THR A 356 32.90 -25.04 18.58
N THR A 357 32.51 -24.12 17.68
CA THR A 357 33.09 -23.99 16.35
C THR A 357 34.07 -22.82 16.35
N THR A 358 35.35 -23.14 16.16
CA THR A 358 36.47 -22.19 16.07
C THR A 358 36.41 -21.48 14.71
N LYS A 359 36.22 -20.15 14.69
CA LYS A 359 36.46 -19.30 13.50
C LYS A 359 37.79 -18.57 13.66
N SER A 360 38.69 -18.84 12.72
CA SER A 360 39.97 -18.17 12.52
C SER A 360 39.74 -16.82 11.86
N HIS A 361 40.19 -15.73 12.50
CA HIS A 361 40.23 -14.39 11.91
C HIS A 361 41.61 -14.15 11.28
N HIS A 362 41.61 -13.95 9.97
CA HIS A 362 42.75 -13.44 9.23
C HIS A 362 42.68 -11.91 9.21
N VAL A 363 43.75 -11.27 9.71
CA VAL A 363 43.96 -9.82 9.75
C VAL A 363 44.83 -9.41 8.56
N PRO A 364 44.47 -8.35 7.81
CA PRO A 364 45.45 -7.57 7.07
C PRO A 364 45.72 -6.23 7.75
N THR A 365 47.00 -5.96 7.93
CA THR A 365 47.61 -4.71 8.39
C THR A 365 47.41 -3.57 7.39
N PRO A 366 47.28 -2.31 7.84
CA PRO A 366 47.67 -1.17 7.02
C PRO A 366 48.84 -0.37 7.59
N SER A 367 49.71 0.06 6.68
CA SER A 367 50.91 0.86 6.90
C SER A 367 50.62 2.30 7.36
N SER A 368 51.58 2.80 8.14
CA SER A 368 51.70 4.13 8.72
C SER A 368 51.86 5.28 7.73
N VAL A 369 51.22 6.43 7.98
CA VAL A 369 51.81 7.79 7.86
C VAL A 369 51.13 8.72 8.88
N ALA A 370 51.92 9.36 9.75
CA ALA A 370 51.52 10.45 10.66
C ALA A 370 51.69 11.82 9.93
N PRO A 371 51.11 12.97 10.35
CA PRO A 371 51.49 13.59 11.64
C PRO A 371 50.46 14.52 12.35
N THR A 372 50.82 14.84 13.61
CA THR A 372 50.61 16.09 14.40
C THR A 372 49.25 16.44 15.05
N THR A 373 49.30 16.40 16.39
CA THR A 373 48.43 17.00 17.45
C THR A 373 48.51 18.54 17.49
N PRO A 374 47.58 19.30 18.13
CA PRO A 374 47.50 19.43 19.60
C PRO A 374 46.05 19.46 20.19
N THR A 375 45.71 18.72 21.26
CA THR A 375 45.84 18.99 22.72
C THR A 375 44.61 19.66 23.38
N SER A 376 44.18 19.06 24.49
CA SER A 376 43.32 19.58 25.60
C SER A 376 41.81 19.32 25.46
N ALA A 377 41.05 18.89 26.47
CA ALA A 377 41.33 18.41 27.83
C ALA A 377 40.10 17.62 28.32
N THR A 378 40.33 16.57 29.08
CA THR A 378 39.31 15.78 29.78
C THR A 378 39.21 16.26 31.21
N THR A 379 37.99 16.43 31.73
CA THR A 379 37.73 16.37 33.18
C THR A 379 36.51 15.50 33.43
N SER A 380 36.77 14.38 34.09
CA SER A 380 35.83 13.46 34.68
C SER A 380 35.23 14.04 35.96
N ALA A 381 33.96 13.76 36.25
CA ALA A 381 33.45 13.68 37.61
C ALA A 381 32.21 12.80 37.65
N ALA A 382 32.33 11.67 38.34
CA ALA A 382 31.24 10.83 38.79
C ALA A 382 30.66 11.41 40.09
N THR A 383 29.34 11.43 40.25
CA THR A 383 28.71 11.54 41.57
C THR A 383 27.38 10.78 41.58
N ALA A 384 27.11 10.17 42.73
CA ALA A 384 26.21 9.08 43.02
C ALA A 384 24.71 9.41 43.07
N GLU A 385 23.93 8.32 43.10
CA GLU A 385 22.51 8.21 43.46
C GLU A 385 22.15 8.90 44.79
N PRO A 386 20.86 9.19 44.96
CA PRO A 386 20.18 8.61 46.12
C PRO A 386 18.81 8.00 45.79
N THR A 387 18.57 6.86 46.42
CA THR A 387 17.26 6.25 46.65
C THR A 387 16.42 7.08 47.63
N SER A 388 15.14 7.29 47.36
CA SER A 388 14.12 7.56 48.39
C SER A 388 12.77 6.94 48.02
N SER A 389 12.19 6.29 49.02
CA SER A 389 10.92 5.55 49.04
C SER A 389 9.73 6.43 49.50
N TYR A 390 8.54 5.79 49.51
CA TYR A 390 7.17 6.25 49.86
C TYR A 390 6.42 6.93 48.72
N GLY A 391 5.35 6.34 48.18
CA GLY A 391 4.02 6.06 48.78
C GLY A 391 3.05 7.00 48.04
N ASP A 392 1.83 6.71 47.62
CA ASP A 392 0.73 5.88 48.08
C ASP A 392 -0.41 6.09 47.02
N ASP A 393 -1.49 5.30 47.07
CA ASP A 393 -2.88 5.52 46.57
C ASP A 393 -3.18 6.29 45.24
N GLY A 394 -4.08 5.86 44.34
CA GLY A 394 -5.14 4.85 44.36
C GLY A 394 -5.98 4.94 43.06
N GLU A 395 -6.88 3.96 42.92
CA GLU A 395 -8.16 3.91 42.18
C GLU A 395 -8.28 4.42 40.73
N GLY A 396 -8.90 3.58 39.89
CA GLY A 396 -9.45 3.98 38.59
C GLY A 396 -9.88 2.79 37.73
N GLU A 397 -11.03 2.19 38.06
CA GLU A 397 -11.80 1.37 37.12
C GLU A 397 -12.21 2.21 35.90
N GLY A 398 -12.21 1.59 34.72
CA GLY A 398 -12.65 2.21 33.47
C GLY A 398 -12.77 1.19 32.36
N GLU A 399 -13.94 0.56 32.28
CA GLU A 399 -14.44 -0.20 31.14
C GLU A 399 -14.69 0.73 29.92
N GLY A 400 -14.61 0.15 28.72
CA GLY A 400 -14.96 0.77 27.42
C GLY A 400 -14.09 0.15 26.33
N GLU A 401 -14.51 -0.95 25.70
CA GLU A 401 -15.29 -0.95 24.44
C GLU A 401 -14.74 0.07 23.44
N ASP A 402 -14.05 -0.42 22.40
CA ASP A 402 -13.92 0.28 21.11
C ASP A 402 -13.62 -0.73 20.00
N ASP A 403 -14.36 -0.53 18.91
CA ASP A 403 -14.60 -1.38 17.76
C ASP A 403 -13.37 -1.85 16.97
N GLU A 404 -13.38 -3.15 16.68
CA GLU A 404 -12.53 -3.83 15.72
C GLU A 404 -12.98 -3.48 14.29
N CYS A 405 -12.49 -2.36 13.75
CA CYS A 405 -12.54 -2.09 12.32
C CYS A 405 -11.56 -3.01 11.60
N ALA A 406 -12.07 -4.16 11.12
CA ALA A 406 -11.40 -4.96 10.12
C ALA A 406 -11.32 -4.17 8.80
N ILE A 407 -10.09 -3.87 8.37
CA ILE A 407 -9.72 -3.28 7.07
C ILE A 407 -9.10 -4.38 6.22
#